data_AF-A0A942YMX8-F1
#
_entry.id   AF-A0A942YMX8-F1
#
_cell.length_a   1.000
_cell.length_b   1.000
_cell.length_c   1.000
_cell.angle_alpha   90.00
_cell.angle_beta   90.00
_cell.angle_gamma   90.00
#
_symmetry.space_group_name_H-M   'P 1'
#
loop_
_entity.id
_entity.type
_entity.pdbx_description
1 polymer ?
#
loop_
_entity_poly.entity_id
_entity_poly.type
_entity_poly.pdbx_seq_one_letter_code
_entity_poly.pdbx_strand_id
1 'polypeptide(L)'
;MAKQRNPRLYWLYFLIPLLILALAVYAFGLVGGGTRSVKENPIVSPPTTNKPSDKSENLDALVRDTFSFSKEGKVVHTPFITGKTKIMEVNQKWGEPNHTTEAESGIYEEYVERHVVVGYVSETVNDIRSYDSELQNIPLNEVKKVGGEPDEVRYYQDETHNQIILVYHVTPSTDLKWILPKPSDRVPNPKVDHISVFTEVKNQSNQQKSISETITGMSMDEKIGQMILAGITGTTMDTNNKSLLTKYKIGGFIFYRENLVNPQQTVQLLNELKSNDLALPLLLGVDQEGGHITRLPGGLANFPTNQEIGTINNSQFSYQVGTLLGKELKAFGFNLDFAPVLDINSNPNNPIIGDRSFGNNPEIVSKLGIQTMNGIQSENVIATIKHFPGHGDTSVDSHLELPIIKKTRIQLEGLELIPFRRAIDNGADVVMVAHILLPQLDSNFPASMSKPIMTDILRNQLGFKGVIITDDMTMGAITEHFDIGQAAVQSLKSGSDIILVGHEYDNIVEIFSSIKTAVQKGEISEQRLNESVERIITLKRKYKINNEKMGNVNIGEMNKSINNLLDEYLK
;
A
#
# COMPACT_ATOMS: atom_id res chain seq x y z
N MET A 1 28.78 -31.47 -14.32
CA MET A 1 27.65 -31.87 -15.19
C MET A 1 26.46 -30.97 -14.89
N ALA A 2 26.15 -30.09 -15.84
CA ALA A 2 25.02 -29.18 -15.79
C ALA A 2 23.71 -29.93 -16.11
N LYS A 3 22.61 -29.57 -15.45
CA LYS A 3 21.25 -29.90 -15.91
C LYS A 3 20.38 -28.64 -15.85
N GLN A 4 20.05 -28.16 -17.05
CA GLN A 4 19.06 -27.13 -17.32
C GLN A 4 17.70 -27.51 -16.72
N ARG A 5 16.98 -26.53 -16.13
CA ARG A 5 15.54 -26.61 -15.87
C ARG A 5 14.82 -25.64 -16.80
N ASN A 6 13.88 -26.20 -17.57
CA ASN A 6 13.02 -25.55 -18.56
C ASN A 6 11.74 -25.03 -17.89
N PRO A 7 11.22 -23.82 -18.21
CA PRO A 7 10.02 -23.27 -17.60
C PRO A 7 8.83 -23.33 -18.57
N ARG A 8 7.98 -24.37 -18.48
CA ARG A 8 6.63 -24.39 -19.08
C ARG A 8 5.75 -25.40 -18.34
N LEU A 9 5.06 -24.98 -17.27
CA LEU A 9 3.91 -25.71 -16.73
C LEU A 9 3.13 -24.86 -15.70
N TYR A 10 2.27 -23.94 -16.13
CA TYR A 10 1.22 -23.35 -15.28
C TYR A 10 0.07 -22.88 -16.17
N TRP A 11 -0.78 -23.81 -16.63
CA TRP A 11 -2.11 -23.52 -17.19
C TRP A 11 -3.01 -24.73 -16.94
N LEU A 12 -3.44 -24.86 -15.69
CA LEU A 12 -4.54 -25.74 -15.28
C LEU A 12 -4.95 -25.19 -13.92
N TYR A 13 -6.02 -24.38 -13.85
CA TYR A 13 -6.88 -24.05 -12.70
C TYR A 13 -7.65 -22.76 -13.06
N PHE A 14 -8.64 -22.87 -13.95
CA PHE A 14 -9.69 -21.88 -14.11
C PHE A 14 -11.02 -22.62 -13.96
N LEU A 15 -11.61 -22.58 -12.77
CA LEU A 15 -12.98 -23.02 -12.48
C LEU A 15 -13.58 -22.06 -11.44
N ILE A 16 -14.67 -21.43 -11.86
CA ILE A 16 -15.46 -20.38 -11.20
C ILE A 16 -16.30 -20.97 -10.03
N PRO A 17 -16.80 -20.15 -9.09
CA PRO A 17 -18.25 -20.11 -8.94
C PRO A 17 -18.80 -18.69 -8.83
N LEU A 18 -19.85 -18.40 -9.61
CA LEU A 18 -20.85 -17.39 -9.27
C LEU A 18 -22.22 -17.85 -9.75
N LEU A 19 -23.14 -17.75 -8.82
CA LEU A 19 -24.40 -18.45 -8.72
C LEU A 19 -25.44 -17.41 -8.32
N ILE A 20 -26.68 -17.59 -8.84
CA ILE A 20 -27.96 -16.97 -8.45
C ILE A 20 -28.41 -15.76 -9.30
N LEU A 21 -29.32 -16.02 -10.25
CA LEU A 21 -30.53 -15.21 -10.39
C LEU A 21 -31.66 -16.03 -11.04
N ALA A 22 -32.64 -16.43 -10.23
CA ALA A 22 -33.91 -16.98 -10.69
C ALA A 22 -35.04 -16.44 -9.79
N LEU A 23 -36.19 -16.18 -10.42
CA LEU A 23 -37.49 -15.75 -9.88
C LEU A 23 -37.67 -14.24 -9.67
N ALA A 24 -38.31 -13.56 -10.64
CA ALA A 24 -39.47 -12.67 -10.38
C ALA A 24 -40.01 -11.95 -11.64
N VAL A 25 -40.34 -12.63 -12.75
CA VAL A 25 -41.25 -12.01 -13.76
C VAL A 25 -42.08 -13.09 -14.47
N TYR A 26 -43.11 -13.63 -13.82
CA TYR A 26 -44.24 -14.24 -14.54
C TYR A 26 -45.50 -14.33 -13.67
N ALA A 27 -46.27 -13.25 -13.57
CA ALA A 27 -47.73 -13.28 -13.39
C ALA A 27 -48.31 -11.86 -13.47
N PHE A 28 -49.45 -11.73 -14.16
CA PHE A 28 -50.29 -10.54 -14.37
C PHE A 28 -49.84 -9.59 -15.49
N GLY A 29 -50.60 -9.38 -16.57
CA GLY A 29 -51.94 -9.87 -16.87
C GLY A 29 -52.34 -9.61 -18.33
N LEU A 30 -53.12 -10.55 -18.85
CA LEU A 30 -54.01 -10.35 -20.00
C LEU A 30 -55.39 -9.98 -19.47
N VAL A 31 -56.08 -9.02 -20.11
CA VAL A 31 -57.48 -9.10 -20.58
C VAL A 31 -57.98 -7.74 -21.08
N GLY A 32 -58.60 -7.75 -22.27
CA GLY A 32 -59.61 -6.79 -22.78
C GLY A 32 -59.04 -5.69 -23.67
N GLY A 33 -59.35 -5.53 -24.97
CA GLY A 33 -60.49 -6.00 -25.78
C GLY A 33 -61.44 -4.83 -26.11
N GLY A 34 -61.44 -4.32 -27.35
CA GLY A 34 -62.42 -3.30 -27.78
C GLY A 34 -62.18 -2.69 -29.18
N THR A 35 -63.10 -2.93 -30.10
CA THR A 35 -63.13 -2.59 -31.55
C THR A 35 -63.77 -1.23 -31.87
N ARG A 36 -63.36 -0.52 -32.96
CA ARG A 36 -64.22 -0.05 -34.10
C ARG A 36 -63.50 0.84 -35.14
N SER A 37 -64.20 1.06 -36.26
CA SER A 37 -63.76 1.15 -37.66
C SER A 37 -63.96 2.51 -38.39
N VAL A 38 -63.05 2.81 -39.34
CA VAL A 38 -63.19 3.29 -40.75
C VAL A 38 -63.92 4.61 -41.11
N LYS A 39 -63.22 5.46 -41.94
CA LYS A 39 -63.60 6.16 -43.21
C LYS A 39 -62.66 7.39 -43.41
N GLU A 40 -62.18 7.87 -44.56
CA GLU A 40 -62.41 7.74 -46.02
C GLU A 40 -61.18 8.30 -46.80
N ASN A 41 -60.94 7.88 -48.05
CA ASN A 41 -59.88 8.35 -48.99
C ASN A 41 -60.40 9.48 -49.91
N PRO A 42 -59.50 10.28 -50.57
CA PRO A 42 -59.35 10.07 -52.02
C PRO A 42 -57.93 10.21 -52.64
N ILE A 43 -57.86 9.62 -53.83
CA ILE A 43 -56.78 9.32 -54.80
C ILE A 43 -56.12 10.55 -55.46
N VAL A 44 -54.78 10.54 -55.65
CA VAL A 44 -54.06 11.04 -56.86
C VAL A 44 -52.76 10.21 -57.12
N SER A 45 -52.47 9.98 -58.40
CA SER A 45 -51.58 9.09 -59.19
C SER A 45 -50.04 8.98 -58.90
N PRO A 46 -49.30 8.00 -59.49
CA PRO A 46 -48.02 7.41 -59.02
C PRO A 46 -46.76 8.08 -59.64
N PRO A 47 -45.52 7.94 -59.09
CA PRO A 47 -44.69 6.72 -59.18
C PRO A 47 -43.84 6.53 -57.89
N THR A 48 -43.14 5.44 -57.57
CA THR A 48 -42.11 4.67 -58.27
C THR A 48 -41.78 3.47 -57.36
N THR A 49 -41.39 2.36 -57.96
CA THR A 49 -40.88 1.15 -57.28
C THR A 49 -39.72 1.45 -56.32
N ASN A 50 -39.91 1.27 -55.01
CA ASN A 50 -38.79 1.20 -54.06
C ASN A 50 -38.39 -0.24 -53.79
N LYS A 51 -37.11 -0.52 -54.09
CA LYS A 51 -36.36 -1.74 -53.80
C LYS A 51 -36.27 -2.00 -52.29
N PRO A 52 -36.03 -3.26 -51.87
CA PRO A 52 -35.60 -3.57 -50.51
C PRO A 52 -34.10 -3.22 -50.34
N SER A 53 -33.77 -1.98 -49.93
CA SER A 53 -32.35 -1.59 -49.68
C SER A 53 -32.07 -0.86 -48.36
N ASP A 54 -33.08 -0.41 -47.62
CA ASP A 54 -32.89 0.54 -46.51
C ASP A 54 -32.38 -0.08 -45.18
N LYS A 55 -32.71 -1.35 -44.90
CA LYS A 55 -32.35 -1.99 -43.63
C LYS A 55 -30.91 -2.51 -43.56
N SER A 56 -30.35 -2.92 -44.69
CA SER A 56 -28.97 -3.46 -44.77
C SER A 56 -27.93 -2.33 -44.65
N GLU A 57 -28.19 -1.18 -45.28
CA GLU A 57 -27.28 -0.02 -45.19
C GLU A 57 -27.17 0.52 -43.76
N ASN A 58 -28.25 0.42 -42.97
CA ASN A 58 -28.29 0.86 -41.57
C ASN A 58 -27.50 -0.08 -40.64
N LEU A 59 -27.63 -1.41 -40.80
CA LEU A 59 -26.86 -2.37 -40.00
C LEU A 59 -25.36 -2.31 -40.33
N ASP A 60 -25.00 -2.15 -41.60
CA ASP A 60 -23.62 -1.97 -42.04
C ASP A 60 -22.98 -0.73 -41.38
N ALA A 61 -23.73 0.37 -41.28
CA ALA A 61 -23.29 1.58 -40.61
C ALA A 61 -23.06 1.35 -39.12
N LEU A 62 -24.01 0.70 -38.42
CA LEU A 62 -23.89 0.40 -37.00
C LEU A 62 -22.67 -0.50 -36.69
N VAL A 63 -22.40 -1.52 -37.52
CA VAL A 63 -21.20 -2.35 -37.36
C VAL A 63 -19.93 -1.52 -37.57
N ARG A 64 -19.87 -0.68 -38.62
CA ARG A 64 -18.73 0.22 -38.86
C ARG A 64 -18.49 1.18 -37.70
N ASP A 65 -19.55 1.78 -37.16
CA ASP A 65 -19.47 2.71 -36.05
C ASP A 65 -18.99 2.00 -34.78
N THR A 66 -19.45 0.77 -34.54
CA THR A 66 -18.98 -0.06 -33.42
C THR A 66 -17.47 -0.32 -33.53
N PHE A 67 -16.97 -0.69 -34.72
CA PHE A 67 -15.53 -0.81 -34.96
C PHE A 67 -14.79 0.52 -34.77
N SER A 68 -15.34 1.62 -35.25
CA SER A 68 -14.75 2.95 -35.11
C SER A 68 -14.64 3.37 -33.64
N PHE A 69 -15.74 3.31 -32.88
CA PHE A 69 -15.78 3.68 -31.48
C PHE A 69 -14.91 2.79 -30.60
N SER A 70 -14.84 1.48 -30.88
CA SER A 70 -14.00 0.58 -30.11
C SER A 70 -12.51 0.93 -30.19
N LYS A 71 -12.03 1.53 -31.29
CA LYS A 71 -10.64 2.04 -31.40
C LYS A 71 -10.35 3.17 -30.41
N GLU A 72 -11.40 3.89 -29.98
CA GLU A 72 -11.32 4.92 -28.95
C GLU A 72 -11.60 4.39 -27.54
N GLY A 73 -11.89 3.09 -27.38
CA GLY A 73 -12.32 2.47 -26.11
C GLY A 73 -13.79 2.75 -25.77
N LYS A 74 -14.59 3.19 -26.74
CA LYS A 74 -16.00 3.56 -26.56
C LYS A 74 -16.94 2.45 -27.00
N VAL A 75 -18.09 2.40 -26.34
CA VAL A 75 -19.24 1.58 -26.73
C VAL A 75 -20.40 2.52 -27.08
N VAL A 76 -21.17 2.17 -28.12
CA VAL A 76 -22.36 2.93 -28.53
C VAL A 76 -23.28 3.14 -27.33
N HIS A 77 -23.81 4.36 -27.19
CA HIS A 77 -24.70 4.79 -26.08
C HIS A 77 -24.12 4.69 -24.66
N THR A 78 -22.82 4.43 -24.51
CA THR A 78 -22.13 4.43 -23.22
C THR A 78 -21.23 5.66 -23.08
N PRO A 79 -21.30 6.42 -21.97
CA PRO A 79 -20.51 7.64 -21.80
C PRO A 79 -19.07 7.40 -21.35
N PHE A 80 -18.67 6.15 -21.17
CA PHE A 80 -17.38 5.76 -20.58
C PHE A 80 -16.42 5.25 -21.63
N ILE A 81 -15.13 5.34 -21.30
CA ILE A 81 -14.04 4.96 -22.18
C ILE A 81 -13.14 3.97 -21.44
N THR A 82 -13.00 2.77 -21.99
CA THR A 82 -12.10 1.74 -21.46
C THR A 82 -10.65 2.25 -21.46
N GLY A 83 -9.92 1.94 -20.40
CA GLY A 83 -8.56 2.42 -20.17
C GLY A 83 -8.43 3.89 -19.75
N LYS A 84 -9.54 4.64 -19.65
CA LYS A 84 -9.51 6.06 -19.24
C LYS A 84 -10.42 6.37 -18.06
N THR A 85 -11.69 5.97 -18.14
CA THR A 85 -12.70 6.30 -17.13
C THR A 85 -12.40 5.60 -15.80
N LYS A 86 -12.50 6.32 -14.68
CA LYS A 86 -12.36 5.79 -13.33
C LYS A 86 -13.70 5.37 -12.72
N ILE A 87 -13.67 4.42 -11.78
CA ILE A 87 -14.87 3.94 -11.07
C ILE A 87 -15.64 5.09 -10.38
N MET A 88 -14.94 6.07 -9.81
CA MET A 88 -15.57 7.27 -9.23
C MET A 88 -16.38 8.07 -10.26
N GLU A 89 -15.91 8.16 -11.50
CA GLU A 89 -16.64 8.88 -12.57
C GLU A 89 -17.89 8.12 -13.01
N VAL A 90 -17.84 6.77 -13.00
CA VAL A 90 -19.01 5.93 -13.26
C VAL A 90 -20.04 6.12 -12.14
N ASN A 91 -19.63 6.02 -10.89
CA ASN A 91 -20.51 6.20 -9.73
C ASN A 91 -21.11 7.62 -9.67
N GLN A 92 -20.32 8.65 -10.02
CA GLN A 92 -20.83 10.02 -10.10
C GLN A 92 -21.94 10.17 -11.18
N LYS A 93 -21.84 9.42 -12.28
CA LYS A 93 -22.74 9.56 -13.42
C LYS A 93 -23.96 8.66 -13.35
N TRP A 94 -23.79 7.42 -12.88
CA TRP A 94 -24.81 6.38 -12.90
C TRP A 94 -25.27 5.95 -11.50
N GLY A 95 -24.57 6.34 -10.44
CA GLY A 95 -24.86 5.90 -9.08
C GLY A 95 -24.42 4.47 -8.82
N GLU A 96 -25.00 3.86 -7.79
CA GLU A 96 -24.71 2.50 -7.37
C GLU A 96 -25.19 1.47 -8.42
N PRO A 97 -24.44 0.38 -8.63
CA PRO A 97 -24.84 -0.69 -9.54
C PRO A 97 -25.99 -1.54 -8.98
N ASN A 98 -26.66 -2.28 -9.86
CA ASN A 98 -27.68 -3.25 -9.44
C ASN A 98 -27.05 -4.50 -8.81
N HIS A 99 -25.89 -4.92 -9.32
CA HIS A 99 -25.16 -6.08 -8.83
C HIS A 99 -23.65 -5.90 -9.05
N THR A 100 -22.83 -6.39 -8.12
CA THR A 100 -21.37 -6.35 -8.21
C THR A 100 -20.81 -7.75 -8.06
N THR A 101 -19.90 -8.12 -8.95
CA THR A 101 -19.23 -9.42 -8.99
C THR A 101 -17.72 -9.22 -8.93
N GLU A 102 -17.06 -9.88 -7.96
CA GLU A 102 -15.61 -9.93 -7.90
C GLU A 102 -15.09 -11.20 -8.58
N ALA A 103 -14.16 -11.04 -9.52
CA ALA A 103 -13.46 -12.13 -10.19
C ALA A 103 -11.95 -11.88 -10.16
N GLU A 104 -11.14 -12.91 -10.45
CA GLU A 104 -9.68 -12.76 -10.59
C GLU A 104 -9.30 -11.70 -11.63
N SER A 105 -10.14 -11.49 -12.66
CA SER A 105 -9.94 -10.51 -13.72
C SER A 105 -10.39 -9.09 -13.38
N GLY A 106 -10.94 -8.84 -12.19
CA GLY A 106 -11.41 -7.53 -11.74
C GLY A 106 -12.82 -7.55 -11.14
N ILE A 107 -13.33 -6.35 -10.86
CA ILE A 107 -14.69 -6.12 -10.36
C ILE A 107 -15.60 -5.87 -11.56
N TYR A 108 -16.80 -6.46 -11.59
CA TYR A 108 -17.80 -6.22 -12.63
C TYR A 108 -19.10 -5.72 -12.00
N GLU A 109 -19.56 -4.56 -12.46
CA GLU A 109 -20.78 -3.89 -12.00
C GLU A 109 -21.84 -3.91 -13.09
N GLU A 110 -23.02 -4.40 -12.75
CA GLU A 110 -24.16 -4.51 -13.66
C GLU A 110 -25.13 -3.33 -13.48
N TYR A 111 -25.49 -2.69 -14.59
CA TYR A 111 -26.47 -1.62 -14.67
C TYR A 111 -27.63 -2.07 -15.56
N VAL A 112 -28.61 -2.76 -14.96
CA VAL A 112 -29.70 -3.47 -15.67
C VAL A 112 -30.52 -2.53 -16.55
N GLU A 113 -30.93 -1.37 -16.02
CA GLU A 113 -31.71 -0.35 -16.76
C GLU A 113 -30.91 0.32 -17.89
N ARG A 114 -29.58 0.13 -17.91
CA ARG A 114 -28.69 0.63 -18.95
C ARG A 114 -28.29 -0.46 -19.94
N HIS A 115 -28.62 -1.72 -19.67
CA HIS A 115 -28.18 -2.88 -20.46
C HIS A 115 -26.64 -2.93 -20.62
N VAL A 116 -25.91 -2.55 -19.58
CA VAL A 116 -24.43 -2.46 -19.59
C VAL A 116 -23.83 -3.12 -18.34
N VAL A 117 -22.70 -3.80 -18.53
CA VAL A 117 -21.81 -4.24 -17.45
C VAL A 117 -20.48 -3.52 -17.59
N VAL A 118 -19.98 -2.95 -16.50
CA VAL A 118 -18.70 -2.24 -16.44
C VAL A 118 -17.71 -3.06 -15.61
N GLY A 119 -16.60 -3.44 -16.22
CA GLY A 119 -15.48 -4.11 -15.55
C GLY A 119 -14.40 -3.13 -15.13
N TYR A 120 -13.79 -3.36 -13.98
CA TYR A 120 -12.73 -2.53 -13.40
C TYR A 120 -11.52 -3.34 -12.99
N VAL A 121 -10.33 -2.78 -13.25
CA VAL A 121 -9.05 -3.19 -12.66
C VAL A 121 -8.35 -1.94 -12.16
N SER A 122 -7.87 -1.97 -10.90
CA SER A 122 -7.22 -0.82 -10.24
C SER A 122 -7.99 0.49 -10.46
N GLU A 123 -9.29 0.45 -10.14
CA GLU A 123 -10.23 1.59 -10.23
C GLU A 123 -10.47 2.15 -11.64
N THR A 124 -9.97 1.48 -12.69
CA THR A 124 -10.08 1.95 -14.08
C THR A 124 -10.99 1.00 -14.85
N VAL A 125 -11.94 1.55 -15.59
CA VAL A 125 -12.80 0.78 -16.50
C VAL A 125 -11.93 0.05 -17.51
N ASN A 126 -11.90 -1.27 -17.48
CA ASN A 126 -11.12 -2.10 -18.42
C ASN A 126 -12.01 -2.92 -19.37
N ASP A 127 -13.28 -3.12 -19.05
CA ASP A 127 -14.24 -3.83 -19.88
C ASP A 127 -15.58 -3.07 -19.87
N ILE A 128 -16.20 -2.89 -21.04
CA ILE A 128 -17.59 -2.44 -21.14
C ILE A 128 -18.32 -3.45 -22.00
N ARG A 129 -19.30 -4.14 -21.40
CA ARG A 129 -20.19 -5.07 -22.09
C ARG A 129 -21.53 -4.39 -22.35
N SER A 130 -21.99 -4.37 -23.60
CA SER A 130 -23.26 -3.75 -23.96
C SER A 130 -24.21 -4.77 -24.59
N TYR A 131 -25.39 -4.84 -24.00
CA TYR A 131 -26.55 -5.61 -24.44
C TYR A 131 -27.58 -4.71 -25.14
N ASP A 132 -27.11 -3.63 -25.79
CA ASP A 132 -27.97 -2.71 -26.53
C ASP A 132 -28.79 -3.45 -27.61
N SER A 133 -30.09 -3.23 -27.61
CA SER A 133 -31.03 -3.90 -28.50
C SER A 133 -30.77 -3.64 -30.00
N GLU A 134 -30.15 -2.51 -30.36
CA GLU A 134 -29.75 -2.23 -31.74
C GLU A 134 -28.59 -3.14 -32.16
N LEU A 135 -27.61 -3.33 -31.26
CA LEU A 135 -26.49 -4.24 -31.50
C LEU A 135 -26.96 -5.70 -31.58
N GLN A 136 -27.92 -6.09 -30.74
CA GLN A 136 -28.51 -7.45 -30.75
C GLN A 136 -29.27 -7.79 -32.03
N ASN A 137 -29.53 -6.82 -32.90
CA ASN A 137 -30.14 -7.08 -34.21
C ASN A 137 -29.13 -7.46 -35.30
N ILE A 138 -27.83 -7.32 -35.03
CA ILE A 138 -26.76 -7.60 -35.98
C ILE A 138 -26.55 -9.12 -36.10
N PRO A 139 -26.69 -9.72 -37.29
CA PRO A 139 -26.39 -11.13 -37.50
C PRO A 139 -24.88 -11.39 -37.74
N LEU A 140 -24.44 -12.62 -37.46
CA LEU A 140 -23.04 -13.07 -37.59
C LEU A 140 -22.41 -12.70 -38.94
N ASN A 141 -23.14 -12.89 -40.03
CA ASN A 141 -22.64 -12.60 -41.37
C ASN A 141 -22.38 -11.11 -41.61
N GLU A 142 -23.15 -10.20 -41.00
CA GLU A 142 -22.93 -8.76 -41.13
C GLU A 142 -21.68 -8.32 -40.34
N VAL A 143 -21.44 -8.90 -39.15
CA VAL A 143 -20.20 -8.69 -38.40
C VAL A 143 -18.99 -9.06 -39.26
N LYS A 144 -19.01 -10.25 -39.87
CA LYS A 144 -17.90 -10.73 -40.72
C LYS A 144 -17.75 -9.95 -42.02
N LYS A 145 -18.86 -9.55 -42.63
CA LYS A 145 -18.86 -8.77 -43.89
C LYS A 145 -18.18 -7.41 -43.69
N VAL A 146 -18.47 -6.72 -42.59
CA VAL A 146 -17.92 -5.39 -42.32
C VAL A 146 -16.56 -5.45 -41.61
N GLY A 147 -16.43 -6.33 -40.61
CA GLY A 147 -15.23 -6.48 -39.80
C GLY A 147 -14.11 -7.29 -40.45
N GLY A 148 -14.42 -8.09 -41.47
CA GLY A 148 -13.49 -9.08 -42.03
C GLY A 148 -13.34 -10.31 -41.14
N GLU A 149 -12.29 -11.09 -41.39
CA GLU A 149 -11.92 -12.22 -40.53
C GLU A 149 -11.44 -11.72 -39.16
N PRO A 150 -11.92 -12.32 -38.05
CA PRO A 150 -11.47 -11.97 -36.72
C PRO A 150 -10.02 -12.40 -36.49
N ASP A 151 -9.32 -11.66 -35.64
CA ASP A 151 -7.95 -11.99 -35.22
C ASP A 151 -7.90 -13.26 -34.37
N GLU A 152 -8.95 -13.48 -33.56
CA GLU A 152 -9.12 -14.70 -32.77
C GLU A 152 -10.60 -15.12 -32.70
N VAL A 153 -10.86 -16.43 -32.69
CA VAL A 153 -12.18 -17.00 -32.44
C VAL A 153 -12.13 -17.84 -31.18
N ARG A 154 -12.92 -17.48 -30.17
CA ARG A 154 -13.06 -18.24 -28.92
C ARG A 154 -14.44 -18.89 -28.84
N TYR A 155 -14.54 -19.92 -28.02
CA TYR A 155 -15.79 -20.62 -27.74
C TYR A 155 -16.02 -20.68 -26.24
N TYR A 156 -17.26 -20.49 -25.83
CA TYR A 156 -17.68 -20.58 -24.44
C TYR A 156 -18.93 -21.48 -24.36
N GLN A 157 -18.94 -22.41 -23.41
CA GLN A 157 -20.09 -23.28 -23.17
C GLN A 157 -20.26 -23.53 -21.67
N ASP A 158 -21.45 -23.27 -21.17
CA ASP A 158 -21.91 -23.66 -19.83
C ASP A 158 -23.30 -24.31 -19.91
N GLU A 159 -23.99 -24.43 -18.78
CA GLU A 159 -25.33 -25.05 -18.72
C GLU A 159 -26.41 -24.26 -19.49
N THR A 160 -26.23 -22.95 -19.69
CA THR A 160 -27.24 -22.04 -20.24
C THR A 160 -26.81 -21.35 -21.54
N HIS A 161 -25.51 -21.34 -21.85
CA HIS A 161 -24.92 -20.67 -23.01
C HIS A 161 -24.03 -21.61 -23.82
N ASN A 162 -24.07 -21.42 -25.14
CA ASN A 162 -23.15 -22.01 -26.09
C ASN A 162 -22.82 -20.95 -27.13
N GLN A 163 -21.69 -20.28 -26.97
CA GLN A 163 -21.34 -19.04 -27.66
C GLN A 163 -20.06 -19.18 -28.49
N ILE A 164 -20.03 -18.40 -29.57
CA ILE A 164 -18.84 -18.05 -30.34
C ILE A 164 -18.49 -16.58 -30.05
N ILE A 165 -17.21 -16.30 -29.87
CA ILE A 165 -16.69 -14.96 -29.58
C ILE A 165 -15.72 -14.61 -30.71
N LEU A 166 -16.06 -13.60 -31.50
CA LEU A 166 -15.16 -13.04 -32.52
C LEU A 166 -14.38 -11.89 -31.90
N VAL A 167 -13.06 -12.03 -31.82
CA VAL A 167 -12.16 -11.04 -31.23
C VAL A 167 -11.43 -10.29 -32.35
N TYR A 168 -11.51 -8.96 -32.30
CA TYR A 168 -10.79 -8.05 -33.19
C TYR A 168 -9.88 -7.16 -32.36
N HIS A 169 -8.57 -7.18 -32.63
CA HIS A 169 -7.56 -6.34 -31.99
C HIS A 169 -7.58 -4.95 -32.62
N VAL A 170 -8.55 -4.11 -32.23
CA VAL A 170 -8.79 -2.81 -32.85
C VAL A 170 -7.69 -1.79 -32.56
N THR A 171 -6.94 -1.97 -31.46
CA THR A 171 -5.66 -1.31 -31.19
C THR A 171 -4.71 -2.30 -30.48
N PRO A 172 -3.41 -1.99 -30.29
CA PRO A 172 -2.49 -2.87 -29.56
C PRO A 172 -2.90 -3.21 -28.11
N SER A 173 -3.82 -2.44 -27.51
CA SER A 173 -4.26 -2.63 -26.13
C SER A 173 -5.78 -2.75 -25.99
N THR A 174 -6.55 -2.76 -27.09
CA THR A 174 -8.01 -2.78 -27.03
C THR A 174 -8.57 -3.80 -28.00
N ASP A 175 -9.41 -4.67 -27.47
CA ASP A 175 -10.16 -5.68 -28.21
C ASP A 175 -11.62 -5.24 -28.35
N LEU A 176 -12.19 -5.44 -29.53
CA LEU A 176 -13.63 -5.52 -29.73
C LEU A 176 -14.02 -6.99 -29.85
N LYS A 177 -14.91 -7.43 -28.98
CA LYS A 177 -15.43 -8.80 -28.93
C LYS A 177 -16.90 -8.79 -29.31
N TRP A 178 -17.27 -9.61 -30.29
CA TRP A 178 -18.66 -9.88 -30.65
C TRP A 178 -19.04 -11.25 -30.10
N ILE A 179 -20.00 -11.31 -29.19
CA ILE A 179 -20.46 -12.55 -28.56
C ILE A 179 -21.79 -12.93 -29.20
N LEU A 180 -21.87 -14.14 -29.74
CA LEU A 180 -23.07 -14.66 -30.41
C LEU A 180 -23.30 -16.11 -29.97
N PRO A 181 -24.54 -16.63 -30.00
CA PRO A 181 -24.77 -18.08 -29.94
C PRO A 181 -23.95 -18.81 -31.01
N LYS A 182 -23.48 -20.02 -30.70
CA LYS A 182 -22.73 -20.84 -31.66
C LYS A 182 -23.63 -21.23 -32.83
N PRO A 183 -23.22 -20.97 -34.10
CA PRO A 183 -23.98 -21.39 -35.26
C PRO A 183 -24.29 -22.88 -35.25
N SER A 184 -25.51 -23.23 -35.66
CA SER A 184 -25.97 -24.62 -35.77
C SER A 184 -26.80 -24.80 -37.04
N ASP A 185 -27.10 -26.05 -37.42
CA ASP A 185 -27.95 -26.33 -38.59
C ASP A 185 -29.33 -25.66 -38.51
N ARG A 186 -29.82 -25.42 -37.29
CA ARG A 186 -31.11 -24.75 -37.04
C ARG A 186 -31.01 -23.23 -37.13
N VAL A 187 -29.88 -22.66 -36.68
CA VAL A 187 -29.62 -21.22 -36.67
C VAL A 187 -28.20 -20.99 -37.20
N PRO A 188 -28.01 -21.02 -38.53
CA PRO A 188 -26.68 -20.92 -39.13
C PRO A 188 -26.11 -19.49 -39.07
N ASN A 189 -26.97 -18.48 -38.88
CA ASN A 189 -26.61 -17.08 -38.81
C ASN A 189 -27.21 -16.41 -37.56
N PRO A 190 -26.68 -16.74 -36.36
CA PRO A 190 -27.18 -16.21 -35.11
C PRO A 190 -26.95 -14.70 -35.02
N LYS A 191 -27.75 -14.03 -34.19
CA LYS A 191 -27.58 -12.61 -33.89
C LYS A 191 -26.65 -12.40 -32.70
N VAL A 192 -26.09 -11.20 -32.61
CA VAL A 192 -25.27 -10.76 -31.48
C VAL A 192 -26.09 -10.84 -30.19
N ASP A 193 -25.48 -11.40 -29.16
CA ASP A 193 -26.01 -11.41 -27.80
C ASP A 193 -25.56 -10.13 -27.09
N HIS A 194 -24.26 -9.86 -27.12
CA HIS A 194 -23.68 -8.60 -26.67
C HIS A 194 -22.31 -8.37 -27.31
N ILE A 195 -21.79 -7.16 -27.13
CA ILE A 195 -20.39 -6.85 -27.41
C ILE A 195 -19.63 -6.57 -26.13
N SER A 196 -18.31 -6.74 -26.17
CA SER A 196 -17.39 -6.27 -25.15
C SER A 196 -16.30 -5.45 -25.81
N VAL A 197 -16.11 -4.21 -25.36
CA VAL A 197 -14.89 -3.45 -25.63
C VAL A 197 -14.02 -3.61 -24.40
N PHE A 198 -12.86 -4.23 -24.58
CA PHE A 198 -11.93 -4.54 -23.51
C PHE A 198 -10.62 -3.85 -23.78
N THR A 199 -10.14 -3.02 -22.85
CA THR A 199 -8.80 -2.44 -22.91
C THR A 199 -7.93 -3.08 -21.85
N GLU A 200 -6.78 -3.61 -22.26
CA GLU A 200 -5.73 -4.03 -21.35
C GLU A 200 -5.23 -2.79 -20.59
N VAL A 201 -5.75 -2.61 -19.38
CA VAL A 201 -5.22 -1.64 -18.44
C VAL A 201 -3.93 -2.23 -17.91
N LYS A 202 -2.79 -1.72 -18.40
CA LYS A 202 -1.50 -2.02 -17.79
C LYS A 202 -1.59 -1.63 -16.33
N ASN A 203 -1.58 -2.63 -15.45
CA ASN A 203 -1.36 -2.44 -14.03
C ASN A 203 -0.16 -1.52 -13.87
N GLN A 204 -0.38 -0.26 -13.46
CA GLN A 204 0.72 0.63 -13.09
C GLN A 204 1.52 0.07 -11.90
N SER A 205 1.04 -0.99 -11.25
CA SER A 205 1.81 -1.78 -10.28
C SER A 205 2.95 -2.61 -10.89
N ASN A 206 3.07 -2.77 -12.22
CA ASN A 206 4.13 -3.57 -12.86
C ASN A 206 5.06 -2.80 -13.82
N GLN A 207 5.14 -1.47 -13.71
CA GLN A 207 6.31 -0.70 -14.17
C GLN A 207 7.12 -0.12 -13.01
N GLN A 208 6.98 -0.66 -11.79
CA GLN A 208 7.97 -0.33 -10.77
C GLN A 208 9.29 -0.98 -11.19
N LYS A 209 10.29 -0.17 -11.54
CA LYS A 209 11.68 -0.61 -11.72
C LYS A 209 12.00 -1.64 -10.65
N SER A 210 12.70 -2.71 -10.99
CA SER A 210 13.23 -3.63 -9.96
C SER A 210 14.02 -2.83 -8.91
N ILE A 211 14.15 -3.34 -7.70
CA ILE A 211 14.89 -2.64 -6.65
C ILE A 211 16.34 -2.38 -7.12
N SER A 212 16.94 -3.38 -7.77
CA SER A 212 18.26 -3.23 -8.40
C SER A 212 18.30 -2.10 -9.44
N GLU A 213 17.36 -2.04 -10.38
CA GLU A 213 17.32 -0.96 -11.39
C GLU A 213 17.09 0.42 -10.75
N THR A 214 16.33 0.46 -9.66
CA THR A 214 16.12 1.70 -8.88
C THR A 214 17.44 2.16 -8.28
N ILE A 215 18.15 1.28 -7.57
CA ILE A 215 19.43 1.58 -6.92
C ILE A 215 20.51 1.96 -7.93
N THR A 216 20.59 1.25 -9.06
CA THR A 216 21.55 1.57 -10.14
C THR A 216 21.27 2.95 -10.74
N GLY A 217 20.01 3.38 -10.77
CA GLY A 217 19.62 4.70 -11.23
C GLY A 217 19.81 5.83 -10.21
N MET A 218 20.10 5.52 -8.95
CA MET A 218 20.31 6.53 -7.90
C MET A 218 21.73 7.06 -7.90
N SER A 219 21.86 8.37 -7.78
CA SER A 219 23.11 9.04 -7.43
C SER A 219 23.55 8.69 -6.01
N MET A 220 24.84 8.90 -5.71
CA MET A 220 25.38 8.72 -4.36
C MET A 220 24.63 9.59 -3.33
N ASP A 221 24.28 10.83 -3.68
CA ASP A 221 23.57 11.75 -2.80
C ASP A 221 22.14 11.24 -2.49
N GLU A 222 21.44 10.66 -3.47
CA GLU A 222 20.14 10.02 -3.24
C GLU A 222 20.26 8.77 -2.35
N LYS A 223 21.31 7.96 -2.54
CA LYS A 223 21.55 6.77 -1.69
C LYS A 223 21.80 7.17 -0.24
N ILE A 224 22.67 8.17 -0.01
CA ILE A 224 22.96 8.70 1.33
C ILE A 224 21.70 9.33 1.94
N GLY A 225 20.97 10.13 1.16
CA GLY A 225 19.73 10.76 1.60
C GLY A 225 18.72 9.73 2.10
N GLN A 226 18.51 8.63 1.37
CA GLN A 226 17.59 7.57 1.79
C GLN A 226 17.95 6.94 3.14
N MET A 227 19.21 7.01 3.56
CA MET A 227 19.72 6.46 4.82
C MET A 227 19.64 7.45 5.99
N ILE A 228 18.97 8.59 5.82
CA ILE A 228 18.79 9.61 6.87
C ILE A 228 17.30 9.83 7.11
N LEU A 229 16.92 9.83 8.38
CA LEU A 229 15.61 10.23 8.87
C LEU A 229 15.78 11.48 9.73
N ALA A 230 15.25 12.61 9.25
CA ALA A 230 15.55 13.93 9.77
C ALA A 230 14.45 14.47 10.70
N GLY A 231 14.85 15.23 11.71
CA GLY A 231 13.94 16.07 12.47
C GLY A 231 13.31 17.16 11.60
N ILE A 232 12.12 17.59 12.00
CA ILE A 232 11.45 18.73 11.37
C ILE A 232 11.43 19.91 12.34
N THR A 233 11.80 21.09 11.83
CA THR A 233 11.70 22.33 12.60
C THR A 233 10.34 22.99 12.36
N GLY A 234 9.71 23.45 13.44
CA GLY A 234 8.44 24.18 13.37
C GLY A 234 7.24 23.31 13.03
N THR A 235 6.16 23.96 12.60
CA THR A 235 4.84 23.34 12.37
C THR A 235 4.37 23.46 10.91
N THR A 236 5.22 23.98 10.04
CA THR A 236 4.94 24.19 8.62
C THR A 236 6.18 23.88 7.78
N MET A 237 6.02 23.71 6.47
CA MET A 237 7.15 23.52 5.57
C MET A 237 7.95 24.83 5.41
N ASP A 238 9.20 24.82 5.84
CA ASP A 238 10.12 25.96 5.73
C ASP A 238 11.21 25.72 4.66
N THR A 239 12.16 26.65 4.56
CA THR A 239 13.29 26.58 3.63
C THR A 239 14.25 25.43 3.94
N ASN A 240 14.46 25.12 5.23
CA ASN A 240 15.35 24.04 5.65
C ASN A 240 14.74 22.68 5.29
N ASN A 241 13.46 22.48 5.59
CA ASN A 241 12.69 21.29 5.25
C ASN A 241 12.69 21.06 3.71
N LYS A 242 12.51 22.12 2.92
CA LYS A 242 12.64 22.06 1.46
C LYS A 242 14.05 21.71 1.00
N SER A 243 15.08 22.25 1.65
CA SER A 243 16.48 21.94 1.35
C SER A 243 16.79 20.47 1.62
N LEU A 244 16.34 19.91 2.76
CA LEU A 244 16.48 18.49 3.09
C LEU A 244 15.87 17.59 2.01
N LEU A 245 14.69 17.94 1.49
CA LEU A 245 14.05 17.18 0.42
C LEU A 245 14.71 17.33 -0.95
N THR A 246 15.01 18.56 -1.35
CA THR A 246 15.42 18.87 -2.73
C THR A 246 16.92 18.73 -2.95
N LYS A 247 17.75 19.10 -1.97
CA LYS A 247 19.21 19.06 -2.04
C LYS A 247 19.78 17.77 -1.46
N TYR A 248 19.32 17.37 -0.27
CA TYR A 248 19.86 16.21 0.45
C TYR A 248 19.09 14.91 0.23
N LYS A 249 17.90 14.99 -0.42
CA LYS A 249 17.11 13.82 -0.83
C LYS A 249 16.82 12.83 0.31
N ILE A 250 16.57 13.37 1.51
CA ILE A 250 16.40 12.57 2.73
C ILE A 250 15.29 11.50 2.59
N GLY A 251 15.47 10.39 3.30
CA GLY A 251 14.61 9.22 3.21
C GLY A 251 13.28 9.37 3.95
N GLY A 252 13.23 10.29 4.92
CA GLY A 252 12.06 10.53 5.76
C GLY A 252 12.27 11.57 6.86
N PHE A 253 11.23 11.77 7.66
CA PHE A 253 11.22 12.67 8.81
C PHE A 253 10.71 11.99 10.08
N ILE A 254 11.22 12.43 11.24
CA ILE A 254 10.65 12.17 12.57
C ILE A 254 9.98 13.45 13.07
N PHE A 255 8.84 13.27 13.75
CA PHE A 255 8.05 14.36 14.32
C PHE A 255 7.96 14.23 15.83
N TYR A 256 8.04 15.37 16.50
CA TYR A 256 7.85 15.53 17.93
C TYR A 256 6.58 16.33 18.23
N ARG A 257 6.19 16.39 19.51
CA ARG A 257 4.92 17.01 19.93
C ARG A 257 4.82 18.47 19.49
N GLU A 258 5.92 19.20 19.55
CA GLU A 258 6.03 20.61 19.14
C GLU A 258 5.76 20.85 17.64
N ASN A 259 5.86 19.81 16.80
CA ASN A 259 5.54 19.91 15.37
C ASN A 259 4.04 19.73 15.10
N LEU A 260 3.29 19.16 16.05
CA LEU A 260 1.94 18.65 15.87
C LEU A 260 0.94 19.43 16.74
N VAL A 261 0.41 20.52 16.22
CA VAL A 261 -0.44 21.45 16.99
C VAL A 261 -1.89 20.96 17.04
N ASN A 262 -2.46 20.61 15.88
CA ASN A 262 -3.82 20.12 15.76
C ASN A 262 -3.95 19.22 14.52
N PRO A 263 -5.04 18.42 14.39
CA PRO A 263 -5.19 17.46 13.30
C PRO A 263 -5.12 18.08 11.90
N GLN A 264 -5.74 19.23 11.70
CA GLN A 264 -5.75 19.91 10.40
C GLN A 264 -4.33 20.37 9.99
N GLN A 265 -3.62 21.04 10.91
CA GLN A 265 -2.25 21.48 10.66
C GLN A 265 -1.30 20.29 10.42
N THR A 266 -1.45 19.21 11.17
CA THR A 266 -0.61 18.02 11.02
C THR A 266 -0.81 17.38 9.65
N VAL A 267 -2.06 17.11 9.27
CA VAL A 267 -2.37 16.55 7.94
C VAL A 267 -1.86 17.46 6.83
N GLN A 268 -2.04 18.78 6.96
CA GLN A 268 -1.53 19.73 5.98
C GLN A 268 0.00 19.63 5.83
N LEU A 269 0.74 19.63 6.94
CA LEU A 269 2.20 19.51 6.92
C LEU A 269 2.66 18.21 6.26
N LEU A 270 2.07 17.07 6.62
CA LEU A 270 2.42 15.78 6.03
C LEU A 270 2.06 15.71 4.53
N ASN A 271 0.93 16.27 4.12
CA ASN A 271 0.54 16.35 2.71
C ASN A 271 1.46 17.27 1.90
N GLU A 272 1.93 18.38 2.48
CA GLU A 272 2.93 19.25 1.86
C GLU A 272 4.26 18.51 1.64
N LEU A 273 4.71 17.72 2.62
CA LEU A 273 5.91 16.88 2.49
C LEU A 273 5.77 15.83 1.39
N LYS A 274 4.64 15.11 1.35
CA LYS A 274 4.32 14.11 0.32
C LYS A 274 4.19 14.68 -1.10
N SER A 275 3.86 15.97 -1.24
CA SER A 275 3.66 16.63 -2.54
C SER A 275 4.96 16.93 -3.29
N ASN A 276 6.12 16.64 -2.72
CA ASN A 276 7.40 16.86 -3.39
C ASN A 276 7.65 15.76 -4.42
N ASP A 277 8.17 16.15 -5.59
CA ASP A 277 8.50 15.24 -6.69
C ASP A 277 9.77 14.43 -6.37
N LEU A 278 9.62 13.47 -5.45
CA LEU A 278 10.68 12.60 -4.98
C LEU A 278 10.56 11.24 -5.69
N ALA A 279 11.71 10.69 -6.08
CA ALA A 279 11.78 9.38 -6.75
C ALA A 279 11.26 8.23 -5.86
N LEU A 280 11.31 8.40 -4.53
CA LEU A 280 10.80 7.45 -3.55
C LEU A 280 9.98 8.23 -2.50
N PRO A 281 8.88 7.64 -1.99
CA PRO A 281 8.05 8.28 -0.99
C PRO A 281 8.77 8.30 0.38
N LEU A 282 8.38 9.24 1.24
CA LEU A 282 9.04 9.49 2.53
C LEU A 282 8.58 8.50 3.61
N LEU A 283 9.51 8.12 4.50
CA LEU A 283 9.14 7.60 5.82
C LEU A 283 8.74 8.78 6.70
N LEU A 284 7.58 8.72 7.34
CA LEU A 284 7.05 9.76 8.20
C LEU A 284 6.77 9.10 9.55
N GLY A 285 7.71 9.32 10.48
CA GLY A 285 7.81 8.64 11.77
C GLY A 285 7.42 9.51 12.96
N VAL A 286 6.89 8.88 14.00
CA VAL A 286 6.59 9.52 15.29
C VAL A 286 6.64 8.48 16.41
N ASP A 287 6.94 8.88 17.64
CA ASP A 287 6.84 8.03 18.83
C ASP A 287 5.40 8.02 19.37
N GLN A 288 4.57 7.10 18.89
CA GLN A 288 3.19 6.93 19.36
C GLN A 288 3.06 5.58 20.11
N GLU A 289 3.71 5.48 21.27
CA GLU A 289 3.76 4.22 22.05
C GLU A 289 2.47 3.94 22.83
N GLY A 290 1.68 4.99 23.11
CA GLY A 290 0.63 4.98 24.13
C GLY A 290 1.14 5.48 25.49
N GLY A 291 0.28 5.48 26.51
CA GLY A 291 0.63 5.99 27.83
C GLY A 291 1.13 7.44 27.78
N HIS A 292 2.26 7.73 28.43
CA HIS A 292 2.80 9.10 28.45
C HIS A 292 3.61 9.47 27.18
N ILE A 293 3.98 8.48 26.35
CA ILE A 293 4.66 8.68 25.06
C ILE A 293 3.62 8.66 23.93
N THR A 294 2.77 9.69 23.96
CA THR A 294 1.77 9.99 22.93
C THR A 294 2.04 11.38 22.37
N ARG A 295 2.06 11.52 21.03
CA ARG A 295 2.46 12.75 20.34
C ARG A 295 1.35 13.35 19.47
N LEU A 296 0.42 12.53 18.99
CA LEU A 296 -0.64 13.00 18.10
C LEU A 296 -1.59 14.01 18.80
N PRO A 297 -2.00 15.08 18.10
CA PRO A 297 -2.81 16.14 18.68
C PRO A 297 -4.32 15.88 18.55
N GLY A 298 -5.13 16.82 19.04
CA GLY A 298 -6.58 16.84 18.79
C GLY A 298 -7.44 16.21 19.89
N GLY A 299 -6.85 15.85 21.04
CA GLY A 299 -7.59 15.28 22.16
C GLY A 299 -8.01 13.82 21.91
N LEU A 300 -7.13 13.05 21.27
CA LEU A 300 -7.29 11.60 21.17
C LEU A 300 -7.34 10.96 22.56
N ALA A 301 -8.22 9.98 22.73
CA ALA A 301 -8.28 9.18 23.94
C ALA A 301 -6.95 8.44 24.12
N ASN A 302 -6.37 8.50 25.31
CA ASN A 302 -5.06 7.93 25.54
C ASN A 302 -5.16 6.43 25.84
N PHE A 303 -4.20 5.65 25.34
CA PHE A 303 -4.06 4.25 25.71
C PHE A 303 -3.43 4.11 27.10
N PRO A 304 -3.69 2.99 27.81
CA PRO A 304 -2.94 2.66 29.01
C PRO A 304 -1.43 2.56 28.70
N THR A 305 -0.63 2.72 29.74
CA THR A 305 0.82 2.47 29.66
C THR A 305 1.09 1.01 29.29
N ASN A 306 2.25 0.73 28.70
CA ASN A 306 2.62 -0.65 28.38
C ASN A 306 2.69 -1.51 29.66
N GLN A 307 3.07 -0.95 30.81
CA GLN A 307 3.04 -1.66 32.09
C GLN A 307 1.63 -2.08 32.52
N GLU A 308 0.63 -1.22 32.32
CA GLU A 308 -0.77 -1.56 32.59
C GLU A 308 -1.27 -2.66 31.65
N ILE A 309 -0.95 -2.57 30.34
CA ILE A 309 -1.22 -3.65 29.36
C ILE A 309 -0.52 -4.95 29.79
N GLY A 310 0.71 -4.83 30.27
CA GLY A 310 1.53 -5.89 30.87
C GLY A 310 0.86 -6.60 32.04
N THR A 311 0.26 -5.82 32.94
CA THR A 311 -0.44 -6.30 34.13
C THR A 311 -1.70 -7.08 33.75
N ILE A 312 -2.43 -6.61 32.74
CA ILE A 312 -3.62 -7.29 32.19
C ILE A 312 -3.23 -8.58 31.47
N ASN A 313 -2.07 -8.58 30.80
CA ASN A 313 -1.44 -9.75 30.18
C ASN A 313 -2.32 -10.45 29.12
N ASN A 314 -3.14 -9.67 28.40
CA ASN A 314 -4.04 -10.15 27.35
C ASN A 314 -3.50 -9.84 25.94
N SER A 315 -3.22 -10.88 25.17
CA SER A 315 -2.65 -10.77 23.82
C SER A 315 -3.60 -10.09 22.82
N GLN A 316 -4.90 -10.38 22.88
CA GLN A 316 -5.89 -9.79 21.99
C GLN A 316 -6.03 -8.29 22.25
N PHE A 317 -6.07 -7.91 23.52
CA PHE A 317 -6.07 -6.50 23.91
C PHE A 317 -4.84 -5.76 23.37
N SER A 318 -3.64 -6.32 23.56
CA SER A 318 -2.39 -5.72 23.05
C SER A 318 -2.38 -5.59 21.53
N TYR A 319 -2.91 -6.59 20.80
CA TYR A 319 -3.08 -6.52 19.35
C TYR A 319 -4.04 -5.40 18.94
N GLN A 320 -5.18 -5.27 19.62
CA GLN A 320 -6.17 -4.24 19.34
C GLN A 320 -5.66 -2.84 19.67
N VAL A 321 -4.87 -2.68 20.73
CA VAL A 321 -4.14 -1.43 21.02
C VAL A 321 -3.22 -1.09 19.85
N GLY A 322 -2.35 -2.02 19.43
CA GLY A 322 -1.48 -1.80 18.26
C GLY A 322 -2.26 -1.46 16.98
N THR A 323 -3.40 -2.12 16.75
CA THR A 323 -4.27 -1.85 15.61
C THR A 323 -4.81 -0.42 15.64
N LEU A 324 -5.26 0.07 16.80
CA LEU A 324 -5.77 1.43 16.92
C LEU A 324 -4.65 2.48 16.82
N LEU A 325 -3.45 2.23 17.36
CA LEU A 325 -2.27 3.08 17.14
C LEU A 325 -1.96 3.21 15.63
N GLY A 326 -1.96 2.08 14.91
CA GLY A 326 -1.79 2.08 13.46
C GLY A 326 -2.87 2.88 12.71
N LYS A 327 -4.14 2.79 13.15
CA LYS A 327 -5.24 3.58 12.57
C LYS A 327 -5.09 5.07 12.83
N GLU A 328 -4.68 5.47 14.04
CA GLU A 328 -4.39 6.87 14.35
C GLU A 328 -3.33 7.40 13.38
N LEU A 329 -2.17 6.74 13.31
CA LEU A 329 -1.06 7.18 12.48
C LEU A 329 -1.43 7.27 11.00
N LYS A 330 -2.10 6.23 10.48
CA LYS A 330 -2.56 6.20 9.09
C LYS A 330 -3.53 7.34 8.79
N ALA A 331 -4.46 7.64 9.69
CA ALA A 331 -5.45 8.70 9.49
C ALA A 331 -4.80 10.09 9.38
N PHE A 332 -3.75 10.35 10.16
CA PHE A 332 -2.97 11.59 10.04
C PHE A 332 -2.03 11.58 8.82
N GLY A 333 -1.64 10.40 8.34
CA GLY A 333 -0.79 10.21 7.16
C GLY A 333 0.65 9.82 7.48
N PHE A 334 0.94 9.48 8.73
CA PHE A 334 2.18 8.82 9.14
C PHE A 334 2.20 7.37 8.62
N ASN A 335 3.40 6.82 8.50
CA ASN A 335 3.60 5.47 8.00
C ASN A 335 4.69 4.68 8.72
N LEU A 336 5.30 5.27 9.74
CA LEU A 336 6.29 4.67 10.61
C LEU A 336 5.93 5.02 12.05
N ASP A 337 5.88 4.02 12.91
CA ASP A 337 5.75 4.18 14.34
C ASP A 337 7.01 3.68 15.01
N PHE A 338 7.52 4.46 15.96
CA PHE A 338 8.59 4.02 16.85
C PHE A 338 8.00 3.26 18.04
N ALA A 339 7.24 2.22 17.76
CA ALA A 339 6.66 1.31 18.73
C ALA A 339 6.61 -0.10 18.13
N PRO A 340 6.65 -1.17 18.94
CA PRO A 340 6.59 -1.18 20.41
C PRO A 340 7.96 -1.19 21.13
N VAL A 341 7.94 -0.79 22.41
CA VAL A 341 9.06 -0.98 23.34
C VAL A 341 9.11 -2.43 23.81
N LEU A 342 10.23 -3.10 23.54
CA LEU A 342 10.54 -4.49 23.94
C LEU A 342 11.58 -4.57 25.05
N ASP A 343 11.93 -3.45 25.67
CA ASP A 343 12.80 -3.45 26.84
C ASP A 343 12.13 -4.16 28.01
N ILE A 344 12.90 -4.96 28.72
CA ILE A 344 12.47 -5.60 29.96
C ILE A 344 12.87 -4.69 31.11
N ASN A 345 11.92 -4.15 31.86
CA ASN A 345 12.21 -3.25 32.98
C ASN A 345 12.77 -4.02 34.20
N SER A 346 14.00 -4.53 34.07
CA SER A 346 14.67 -5.36 35.07
C SER A 346 15.27 -4.54 36.21
N ASN A 347 15.65 -3.30 35.94
CA ASN A 347 16.12 -2.37 36.97
C ASN A 347 14.95 -1.51 37.47
N PRO A 348 14.49 -1.66 38.74
CA PRO A 348 13.39 -0.86 39.27
C PRO A 348 13.72 0.64 39.38
N ASN A 349 15.00 1.01 39.34
CA ASN A 349 15.46 2.41 39.34
C ASN A 349 15.72 2.94 37.92
N ASN A 350 15.24 2.26 36.87
CA ASN A 350 15.41 2.73 35.51
C ASN A 350 14.66 4.06 35.30
N PRO A 351 15.34 5.15 34.92
CA PRO A 351 14.72 6.48 34.84
C PRO A 351 13.93 6.71 33.54
N ILE A 352 14.08 5.86 32.52
CA ILE A 352 13.65 6.15 31.14
C ILE A 352 12.68 5.13 30.54
N ILE A 353 12.76 3.86 30.94
CA ILE A 353 11.87 2.79 30.46
C ILE A 353 10.62 2.68 31.33
N GLY A 354 10.75 2.40 32.64
CA GLY A 354 9.63 2.45 33.58
C GLY A 354 8.35 1.75 33.09
N ASP A 355 7.27 2.53 32.99
CA ASP A 355 5.92 2.15 32.53
C ASP A 355 5.79 2.02 31.00
N ARG A 356 6.82 2.40 30.23
CA ARG A 356 6.91 2.15 28.76
C ARG A 356 7.20 0.69 28.44
N SER A 357 7.70 -0.09 29.40
CA SER A 357 7.86 -1.53 29.25
C SER A 357 6.58 -2.27 29.62
N PHE A 358 6.30 -3.37 28.94
CA PHE A 358 5.25 -4.32 29.32
C PHE A 358 5.53 -5.06 30.65
N GLY A 359 6.72 -4.91 31.23
CA GLY A 359 7.05 -5.42 32.55
C GLY A 359 8.49 -5.92 32.67
N ASN A 360 8.74 -6.65 33.76
CA ASN A 360 10.06 -7.20 34.07
C ASN A 360 10.23 -8.67 33.67
N ASN A 361 9.22 -9.27 33.02
CA ASN A 361 9.24 -10.66 32.61
C ASN A 361 9.43 -10.78 31.07
N PRO A 362 10.48 -11.43 30.57
CA PRO A 362 10.75 -11.58 29.14
C PRO A 362 9.60 -12.23 28.37
N GLU A 363 8.85 -13.16 28.99
CA GLU A 363 7.71 -13.83 28.35
C GLU A 363 6.54 -12.88 28.11
N ILE A 364 6.22 -12.03 29.10
CA ILE A 364 5.15 -11.04 28.99
C ILE A 364 5.53 -9.99 27.95
N VAL A 365 6.75 -9.44 28.05
CA VAL A 365 7.25 -8.42 27.11
C VAL A 365 7.26 -8.95 25.68
N SER A 366 7.76 -10.18 25.46
CA SER A 366 7.73 -10.80 24.14
C SER A 366 6.30 -10.96 23.63
N LYS A 367 5.42 -11.55 24.45
CA LYS A 367 4.06 -11.92 24.03
C LYS A 367 3.23 -10.69 23.67
N LEU A 368 3.28 -9.63 24.48
CA LEU A 368 2.45 -8.44 24.28
C LEU A 368 3.07 -7.49 23.25
N GLY A 369 4.38 -7.26 23.34
CA GLY A 369 5.09 -6.45 22.35
C GLY A 369 4.91 -6.97 20.92
N ILE A 370 5.01 -8.28 20.69
CA ILE A 370 4.75 -8.87 19.37
C ILE A 370 3.31 -8.62 18.90
N GLN A 371 2.33 -8.68 19.79
CA GLN A 371 0.94 -8.41 19.41
C GLN A 371 0.72 -6.92 19.08
N THR A 372 1.31 -6.00 19.84
CA THR A 372 1.27 -4.57 19.50
C THR A 372 1.94 -4.30 18.16
N MET A 373 3.12 -4.89 17.90
CA MET A 373 3.79 -4.83 16.60
C MET A 373 2.87 -5.31 15.48
N ASN A 374 2.30 -6.51 15.60
CA ASN A 374 1.41 -7.08 14.60
C ASN A 374 0.16 -6.22 14.35
N GLY A 375 -0.39 -5.62 15.41
CA GLY A 375 -1.51 -4.69 15.31
C GLY A 375 -1.18 -3.46 14.48
N ILE A 376 -0.06 -2.79 14.77
CA ILE A 376 0.42 -1.63 14.01
C ILE A 376 0.63 -2.01 12.53
N GLN A 377 1.30 -3.13 12.29
CA GLN A 377 1.59 -3.64 10.95
C GLN A 377 0.32 -3.98 10.16
N SER A 378 -0.75 -4.44 10.82
CA SER A 378 -2.03 -4.80 10.18
C SER A 378 -2.69 -3.61 9.48
N GLU A 379 -2.38 -2.39 9.91
CA GLU A 379 -2.90 -1.16 9.30
C GLU A 379 -2.01 -0.63 8.16
N ASN A 380 -0.95 -1.35 7.80
CA ASN A 380 0.12 -0.92 6.88
C ASN A 380 0.93 0.27 7.42
N VAL A 381 1.14 0.33 8.74
CA VAL A 381 2.11 1.23 9.37
C VAL A 381 3.33 0.41 9.79
N ILE A 382 4.52 0.92 9.55
CA ILE A 382 5.77 0.22 9.89
C ILE A 382 5.96 0.30 11.41
N ALA A 383 6.01 -0.86 12.07
CA ALA A 383 6.37 -0.96 13.49
C ALA A 383 7.89 -1.07 13.66
N THR A 384 8.42 -0.44 14.72
CA THR A 384 9.84 -0.46 15.08
C THR A 384 10.04 -1.00 16.49
N ILE A 385 10.64 -2.18 16.61
CA ILE A 385 10.94 -2.76 17.92
C ILE A 385 12.17 -2.09 18.52
N LYS A 386 12.08 -1.69 19.80
CA LYS A 386 13.12 -0.88 20.45
C LYS A 386 13.25 -1.15 21.96
N HIS A 387 14.36 -0.85 22.61
CA HIS A 387 15.60 -0.28 22.07
C HIS A 387 16.71 -1.34 22.13
N PHE A 388 17.08 -1.92 21.00
CA PHE A 388 18.05 -3.00 20.94
C PHE A 388 19.43 -2.53 21.44
N PRO A 389 20.17 -3.31 22.24
CA PRO A 389 19.93 -4.70 22.63
C PRO A 389 19.15 -4.87 23.94
N GLY A 390 18.56 -3.80 24.50
CA GLY A 390 17.79 -3.79 25.74
C GLY A 390 18.24 -2.68 26.68
N HIS A 391 17.37 -1.68 26.90
CA HIS A 391 17.63 -0.49 27.72
C HIS A 391 17.07 -0.59 29.15
N GLY A 392 16.23 -1.60 29.43
CA GLY A 392 15.51 -1.69 30.70
C GLY A 392 16.35 -1.98 31.95
N ASP A 393 17.66 -2.24 31.82
CA ASP A 393 18.59 -2.40 32.94
C ASP A 393 19.53 -1.21 33.18
N THR A 394 19.31 -0.08 32.50
CA THR A 394 20.11 1.13 32.72
C THR A 394 19.71 1.85 34.01
N SER A 395 20.65 2.62 34.57
CA SER A 395 20.42 3.49 35.74
C SER A 395 20.66 4.97 35.44
N VAL A 396 20.92 5.30 34.16
CA VAL A 396 21.23 6.63 33.66
C VAL A 396 20.39 6.86 32.41
N ASP A 397 19.88 8.08 32.24
CA ASP A 397 19.11 8.48 31.08
C ASP A 397 20.04 8.77 29.89
N SER A 398 19.86 8.04 28.79
CA SER A 398 20.64 8.22 27.55
C SER A 398 20.44 9.57 26.88
N HIS A 399 19.36 10.30 27.20
CA HIS A 399 19.20 11.67 26.72
C HIS A 399 20.23 12.63 27.34
N LEU A 400 20.79 12.28 28.50
CA LEU A 400 21.69 13.12 29.28
C LEU A 400 23.14 12.64 29.22
N GLU A 401 23.39 11.34 29.38
CA GLU A 401 24.74 10.76 29.44
C GLU A 401 24.75 9.33 28.88
N LEU A 402 25.91 8.83 28.47
CA LEU A 402 26.06 7.48 27.92
C LEU A 402 25.85 6.38 28.99
N PRO A 403 24.77 5.56 28.93
CA PRO A 403 24.56 4.48 29.87
C PRO A 403 25.54 3.33 29.63
N ILE A 404 26.05 2.74 30.72
CA ILE A 404 27.00 1.63 30.67
C ILE A 404 26.39 0.41 31.34
N ILE A 405 26.23 -0.69 30.58
CA ILE A 405 25.78 -1.98 31.09
C ILE A 405 26.95 -2.97 31.06
N LYS A 406 27.30 -3.57 32.21
CA LYS A 406 28.43 -4.50 32.33
C LYS A 406 27.99 -5.97 32.19
N LYS A 407 27.06 -6.26 31.27
CA LYS A 407 26.58 -7.62 30.99
C LYS A 407 27.43 -8.28 29.93
N THR A 408 27.66 -9.57 30.12
CA THR A 408 28.24 -10.46 29.10
C THR A 408 27.19 -10.82 28.05
N ARG A 409 27.64 -11.33 26.90
CA ARG A 409 26.75 -11.83 25.84
C ARG A 409 25.73 -12.86 26.35
N ILE A 410 26.18 -13.83 27.15
CA ILE A 410 25.33 -14.90 27.69
C ILE A 410 24.22 -14.33 28.58
N GLN A 411 24.53 -13.29 29.36
CA GLN A 411 23.52 -12.62 30.19
C GLN A 411 22.47 -11.91 29.34
N LEU A 412 22.88 -11.20 28.28
CA LEU A 412 21.95 -10.55 27.34
C LEU A 412 21.07 -11.57 26.62
N GLU A 413 21.65 -12.68 26.16
CA GLU A 413 20.92 -13.78 25.51
C GLU A 413 19.90 -14.44 26.44
N GLY A 414 20.19 -14.46 27.74
CA GLY A 414 19.33 -15.00 28.78
C GLY A 414 18.22 -14.06 29.28
N LEU A 415 18.21 -12.78 28.87
CA LEU A 415 17.21 -11.82 29.31
C LEU A 415 16.84 -10.82 28.20
N GLU A 416 17.66 -9.79 27.96
CA GLU A 416 17.31 -8.65 27.10
C GLU A 416 17.04 -9.02 25.65
N LEU A 417 17.77 -9.99 25.09
CA LEU A 417 17.62 -10.36 23.68
C LEU A 417 16.42 -11.28 23.42
N ILE A 418 15.76 -11.79 24.47
CA ILE A 418 14.64 -12.73 24.31
C ILE A 418 13.46 -12.10 23.52
N PRO A 419 12.95 -10.90 23.89
CA PRO A 419 11.87 -10.25 23.14
C PRO A 419 12.26 -9.92 21.71
N PHE A 420 13.48 -9.40 21.47
CA PHE A 420 13.94 -9.05 20.13
C PHE A 420 14.05 -10.27 19.21
N ARG A 421 14.67 -11.37 19.68
CA ARG A 421 14.76 -12.62 18.90
C ARG A 421 13.37 -13.10 18.49
N ARG A 422 12.43 -13.12 19.44
CA ARG A 422 11.07 -13.58 19.15
C ARG A 422 10.31 -12.64 18.22
N ALA A 423 10.48 -11.34 18.34
CA ALA A 423 9.86 -10.38 17.44
C ALA A 423 10.43 -10.49 16.01
N ILE A 424 11.74 -10.71 15.86
CA ILE A 424 12.37 -11.01 14.57
C ILE A 424 11.77 -12.29 13.95
N ASP A 425 11.65 -13.35 14.74
CA ASP A 425 11.03 -14.61 14.30
C ASP A 425 9.54 -14.46 13.94
N ASN A 426 8.89 -13.39 14.42
CA ASN A 426 7.48 -13.06 14.17
C ASN A 426 7.28 -11.89 13.19
N GLY A 427 8.31 -11.54 12.41
CA GLY A 427 8.14 -10.59 11.29
C GLY A 427 8.39 -9.12 11.63
N ALA A 428 9.20 -8.82 12.65
CA ALA A 428 9.72 -7.47 12.83
C ALA A 428 10.47 -7.00 11.58
N ASP A 429 10.15 -5.79 11.10
CA ASP A 429 10.74 -5.22 9.89
C ASP A 429 11.78 -4.14 10.17
N VAL A 430 11.69 -3.48 11.34
CA VAL A 430 12.60 -2.42 11.76
C VAL A 430 13.01 -2.65 13.21
N VAL A 431 14.32 -2.51 13.48
CA VAL A 431 14.90 -2.56 14.82
C VAL A 431 15.62 -1.23 15.07
N MET A 432 15.23 -0.54 16.15
CA MET A 432 15.94 0.64 16.63
C MET A 432 17.02 0.24 17.64
N VAL A 433 18.23 0.76 17.46
CA VAL A 433 19.40 0.43 18.30
C VAL A 433 19.76 1.59 19.22
N ALA A 434 19.77 1.32 20.52
CA ALA A 434 20.02 2.27 21.60
C ALA A 434 21.48 2.76 21.65
N HIS A 435 21.68 3.90 22.29
CA HIS A 435 23.01 4.44 22.63
C HIS A 435 23.47 3.92 24.00
N ILE A 436 23.79 2.63 24.09
CA ILE A 436 24.23 1.97 25.35
C ILE A 436 25.62 1.37 25.15
N LEU A 437 26.56 1.68 26.04
CA LEU A 437 27.88 1.05 26.05
C LEU A 437 27.84 -0.29 26.78
N LEU A 438 28.36 -1.34 26.12
CA LEU A 438 28.43 -2.70 26.64
C LEU A 438 29.89 -3.19 26.61
N PRO A 439 30.73 -2.82 27.61
CA PRO A 439 32.18 -2.99 27.52
C PRO A 439 32.67 -4.43 27.37
N GLN A 440 31.85 -5.42 27.73
CA GLN A 440 32.17 -6.85 27.56
C GLN A 440 32.00 -7.32 26.11
N LEU A 441 31.32 -6.53 25.26
CA LEU A 441 31.14 -6.80 23.83
C LEU A 441 31.95 -5.81 22.99
N ASP A 442 31.90 -4.53 23.35
CA ASP A 442 32.62 -3.44 22.70
C ASP A 442 32.90 -2.35 23.74
N SER A 443 34.18 -2.17 24.07
CA SER A 443 34.62 -1.18 25.06
C SER A 443 34.69 0.25 24.51
N ASN A 444 34.59 0.42 23.19
CA ASN A 444 34.88 1.70 22.53
C ASN A 444 33.61 2.40 22.07
N PHE A 445 32.61 1.63 21.64
CA PHE A 445 31.42 2.18 20.98
C PHE A 445 30.11 1.72 21.62
N PRO A 446 29.12 2.62 21.72
CA PRO A 446 27.76 2.23 22.08
C PRO A 446 27.18 1.25 21.04
N ALA A 447 26.12 0.53 21.42
CA ALA A 447 25.46 -0.46 20.59
C ALA A 447 25.13 0.05 19.17
N SER A 448 24.62 1.28 19.05
CA SER A 448 24.32 1.95 17.77
C SER A 448 25.53 2.22 16.86
N MET A 449 26.75 1.99 17.34
CA MET A 449 28.02 2.22 16.66
C MET A 449 28.94 0.98 16.71
N SER A 450 28.43 -0.13 17.23
CA SER A 450 29.20 -1.34 17.51
C SER A 450 28.92 -2.44 16.51
N LYS A 451 29.94 -2.82 15.74
CA LYS A 451 29.86 -3.94 14.79
C LYS A 451 29.58 -5.29 15.49
N PRO A 452 30.23 -5.64 16.62
CA PRO A 452 29.88 -6.84 17.39
C PRO A 452 28.39 -6.94 17.73
N ILE A 453 27.73 -5.81 18.01
CA ILE A 453 26.33 -5.80 18.40
C ILE A 453 25.40 -5.78 17.18
N MET A 454 25.56 -4.83 16.26
CA MET A 454 24.62 -4.67 15.13
C MET A 454 24.84 -5.69 14.01
N THR A 455 26.10 -6.00 13.68
CA THR A 455 26.39 -6.97 12.62
C THR A 455 26.46 -8.38 13.19
N ASP A 456 27.31 -8.62 14.19
CA ASP A 456 27.61 -10.00 14.58
C ASP A 456 26.45 -10.63 15.40
N ILE A 457 25.79 -9.86 16.27
CA ILE A 457 24.61 -10.34 17.00
C ILE A 457 23.32 -10.12 16.20
N LEU A 458 22.93 -8.88 15.92
CA LEU A 458 21.61 -8.61 15.33
C LEU A 458 21.48 -9.15 13.89
N ARG A 459 22.41 -8.81 12.99
CA ARG A 459 22.33 -9.23 11.58
C ARG A 459 22.64 -10.72 11.37
N ASN A 460 23.69 -11.22 12.02
CA ASN A 460 24.24 -12.56 11.77
C ASN A 460 23.64 -13.62 12.71
N GLN A 461 23.74 -13.45 14.03
CA GLN A 461 23.25 -14.45 14.98
C GLN A 461 21.72 -14.51 15.04
N LEU A 462 21.05 -13.36 15.19
CA LEU A 462 19.58 -13.31 15.22
C LEU A 462 18.96 -13.36 13.82
N GLY A 463 19.77 -13.30 12.77
CA GLY A 463 19.33 -13.46 11.39
C GLY A 463 18.47 -12.31 10.86
N PHE A 464 18.42 -11.15 11.53
CA PHE A 464 17.53 -10.05 11.15
C PHE A 464 17.81 -9.52 9.76
N LYS A 465 16.83 -9.51 8.85
CA LYS A 465 17.00 -9.05 7.46
C LYS A 465 16.39 -7.68 7.17
N GLY A 466 15.62 -7.13 8.11
CA GLY A 466 14.96 -5.84 8.00
C GLY A 466 15.90 -4.64 8.17
N VAL A 467 15.32 -3.46 8.34
CA VAL A 467 16.03 -2.18 8.47
C VAL A 467 16.52 -2.01 9.91
N ILE A 468 17.82 -1.71 10.07
CA ILE A 468 18.39 -1.26 11.34
C ILE A 468 18.40 0.27 11.34
N ILE A 469 17.78 0.88 12.34
CA ILE A 469 17.80 2.33 12.55
C ILE A 469 18.49 2.66 13.88
N THR A 470 19.23 3.75 13.95
CA THR A 470 19.74 4.24 15.23
C THR A 470 18.61 4.84 16.07
N ASP A 471 18.80 4.87 17.39
CA ASP A 471 18.16 5.90 18.21
C ASP A 471 18.67 7.31 17.78
N ASP A 472 18.13 8.37 18.37
CA ASP A 472 18.44 9.74 17.96
C ASP A 472 19.91 10.13 18.22
N MET A 473 20.66 10.33 17.14
CA MET A 473 22.08 10.70 17.19
C MET A 473 22.34 12.07 17.82
N THR A 474 21.30 12.87 18.08
CA THR A 474 21.41 14.16 18.78
C THR A 474 21.32 14.03 20.31
N MET A 475 21.09 12.83 20.84
CA MET A 475 21.09 12.56 22.28
C MET A 475 22.48 12.74 22.91
N GLY A 476 22.51 13.18 24.18
CA GLY A 476 23.74 13.42 24.94
C GLY A 476 24.68 12.21 25.02
N ALA A 477 24.14 10.98 25.02
CA ALA A 477 24.94 9.76 24.95
C ALA A 477 25.86 9.67 23.72
N ILE A 478 25.57 10.42 22.64
CA ILE A 478 26.41 10.56 21.46
C ILE A 478 27.12 11.91 21.44
N THR A 479 26.37 13.02 21.49
CA THR A 479 26.90 14.37 21.22
C THR A 479 27.92 14.86 22.25
N GLU A 480 27.88 14.35 23.49
CA GLU A 480 28.86 14.70 24.54
C GLU A 480 30.16 13.87 24.44
N HIS A 481 30.18 12.82 23.62
CA HIS A 481 31.27 11.84 23.59
C HIS A 481 31.89 11.65 22.20
N PHE A 482 31.16 11.95 21.14
CA PHE A 482 31.57 11.71 19.76
C PHE A 482 31.20 12.89 18.86
N ASP A 483 32.04 13.13 17.87
CA ASP A 483 31.68 13.95 16.71
C ASP A 483 30.51 13.29 15.96
N ILE A 484 29.42 14.03 15.77
CA ILE A 484 28.15 13.46 15.28
C ILE A 484 28.29 12.92 13.85
N GLY A 485 29.09 13.60 13.00
CA GLY A 485 29.41 13.14 11.66
C GLY A 485 30.19 11.82 11.64
N GLN A 486 31.24 11.71 12.46
CA GLN A 486 32.00 10.47 12.60
C GLN A 486 31.18 9.36 13.26
N ALA A 487 30.31 9.69 14.21
CA ALA A 487 29.44 8.75 14.87
C ALA A 487 28.47 8.09 13.87
N ALA A 488 27.87 8.89 12.98
CA ALA A 488 27.02 8.38 11.91
C ALA A 488 27.79 7.48 10.92
N VAL A 489 29.00 7.89 10.50
CA VAL A 489 29.87 7.06 9.64
C VAL A 489 30.19 5.73 10.30
N GLN A 490 30.55 5.74 11.59
CA GLN A 490 30.87 4.55 12.36
C GLN A 490 29.63 3.64 12.54
N SER A 491 28.45 4.21 12.75
CA SER A 491 27.18 3.49 12.83
C SER A 491 26.87 2.74 11.52
N LEU A 492 26.99 3.42 10.36
CA LEU A 492 26.77 2.79 9.05
C LEU A 492 27.75 1.64 8.77
N LYS A 493 29.04 1.86 9.10
CA LYS A 493 30.09 0.82 8.99
C LYS A 493 29.79 -0.39 9.88
N SER A 494 29.13 -0.16 11.00
CA SER A 494 28.81 -1.18 12.00
C SER A 494 27.53 -1.96 11.70
N GLY A 495 26.66 -1.45 10.83
CA GLY A 495 25.49 -2.20 10.33
C GLY A 495 24.18 -1.43 10.19
N SER A 496 24.08 -0.18 10.63
CA SER A 496 22.85 0.62 10.52
C SER A 496 22.47 0.89 9.07
N ASP A 497 21.18 0.80 8.76
CA ASP A 497 20.64 1.13 7.44
C ASP A 497 20.15 2.59 7.39
N ILE A 498 19.57 3.08 8.49
CA ILE A 498 19.11 4.48 8.64
C ILE A 498 19.77 5.11 9.88
N ILE A 499 20.21 6.36 9.72
CA ILE A 499 20.64 7.24 10.82
C ILE A 499 19.50 8.20 11.15
N LEU A 500 19.01 8.16 12.39
CA LEU A 500 17.99 9.06 12.90
C LEU A 500 18.66 10.29 13.52
N VAL A 501 18.24 11.48 13.10
CA VAL A 501 18.79 12.77 13.54
C VAL A 501 17.61 13.68 13.85
N GLY A 502 17.15 13.68 15.10
CA GLY A 502 15.88 14.28 15.49
C GLY A 502 15.87 15.81 15.55
N HIS A 503 17.04 16.43 15.67
CA HIS A 503 17.15 17.85 15.96
C HIS A 503 18.24 18.56 15.14
N GLU A 504 17.98 19.85 14.88
CA GLU A 504 18.88 20.81 14.24
C GLU A 504 19.28 20.49 12.78
N TYR A 505 18.94 21.40 11.88
CA TYR A 505 19.25 21.26 10.46
C TYR A 505 20.76 21.11 10.19
N ASP A 506 21.61 21.80 10.93
CA ASP A 506 23.06 21.77 10.71
C ASP A 506 23.67 20.40 11.04
N ASN A 507 23.19 19.72 12.10
CA ASN A 507 23.59 18.35 12.43
C ASN A 507 23.26 17.37 11.29
N ILE A 508 22.09 17.52 10.68
CA ILE A 508 21.66 16.69 9.54
C ILE A 508 22.58 16.91 8.33
N VAL A 509 22.95 18.16 8.05
CA VAL A 509 23.87 18.53 6.94
C VAL A 509 25.29 18.02 7.20
N GLU A 510 25.76 18.11 8.44
CA GLU A 510 27.07 17.61 8.85
C GLU A 510 27.19 16.09 8.69
N ILE A 511 26.18 15.35 9.17
CA ILE A 511 26.10 13.89 9.02
C ILE A 511 26.12 13.51 7.53
N PHE A 512 25.26 14.14 6.71
CA PHE A 512 25.24 13.88 5.28
C PHE A 512 26.61 14.10 4.64
N SER A 513 27.26 15.22 4.97
CA SER A 513 28.57 15.61 4.43
C SER A 513 29.68 14.65 4.87
N SER A 514 29.62 14.18 6.11
CA SER A 514 30.57 13.21 6.68
C SER A 514 30.43 11.83 6.02
N ILE A 515 29.19 11.35 5.84
CA ILE A 515 28.92 10.10 5.12
C ILE A 515 29.41 10.21 3.67
N LYS A 516 29.08 11.30 2.98
CA LYS A 516 29.54 11.54 1.61
C LYS A 516 31.06 11.50 1.50
N THR A 517 31.75 12.15 2.42
CA THR A 517 33.22 12.16 2.49
C THR A 517 33.78 10.76 2.73
N ALA A 518 33.20 10.00 3.68
CA ALA A 518 33.61 8.63 3.99
C ALA A 518 33.44 7.69 2.79
N VAL A 519 32.36 7.84 2.01
CA VAL A 519 32.14 7.07 0.78
C VAL A 519 33.16 7.43 -0.30
N GLN A 520 33.42 8.73 -0.51
CA GLN A 520 34.43 9.20 -1.47
C GLN A 520 35.85 8.73 -1.13
N LYS A 521 36.16 8.57 0.16
CA LYS A 521 37.44 8.03 0.64
C LYS A 521 37.50 6.49 0.65
N GLY A 522 36.38 5.82 0.36
CA GLY A 522 36.28 4.36 0.39
C GLY A 522 36.19 3.75 1.80
N GLU A 523 35.97 4.57 2.83
CA GLU A 523 35.73 4.09 4.20
C GLU A 523 34.37 3.40 4.34
N ILE A 524 33.39 3.83 3.53
CA ILE A 524 32.12 3.13 3.29
C ILE A 524 32.09 2.75 1.80
N SER A 525 31.99 1.45 1.51
CA SER A 525 31.90 0.99 0.13
C SER A 525 30.54 1.32 -0.49
N GLU A 526 30.49 1.50 -1.81
CA GLU A 526 29.21 1.67 -2.51
C GLU A 526 28.30 0.45 -2.33
N GLN A 527 28.86 -0.75 -2.27
CA GLN A 527 28.10 -1.97 -1.96
C GLN A 527 27.38 -1.84 -0.61
N ARG A 528 28.05 -1.31 0.42
CA ARG A 528 27.45 -1.14 1.75
C ARG A 528 26.26 -0.18 1.71
N LEU A 529 26.34 0.90 0.92
CA LEU A 529 25.20 1.80 0.69
C LEU A 529 24.06 1.08 -0.03
N ASN A 530 24.37 0.36 -1.12
CA ASN A 530 23.37 -0.35 -1.92
C ASN A 530 22.60 -1.37 -1.06
N GLU A 531 23.27 -2.10 -0.17
CA GLU A 531 22.64 -3.05 0.75
C GLU A 531 21.65 -2.36 1.71
N SER A 532 22.00 -1.19 2.26
CA SER A 532 21.08 -0.41 3.11
C SER A 532 19.87 0.09 2.31
N VAL A 533 20.13 0.71 1.17
CA VAL A 533 19.09 1.30 0.31
C VAL A 533 18.15 0.22 -0.22
N GLU A 534 18.64 -0.97 -0.53
CA GLU A 534 17.82 -2.13 -0.90
C GLU A 534 16.82 -2.48 0.20
N ARG A 535 17.26 -2.55 1.47
CA ARG A 535 16.36 -2.82 2.60
C ARG A 535 15.33 -1.72 2.78
N ILE A 536 15.74 -0.47 2.64
CA ILE A 536 14.84 0.70 2.78
C ILE A 536 13.79 0.72 1.68
N ILE A 537 14.17 0.48 0.42
CA ILE A 537 13.23 0.40 -0.70
C ILE A 537 12.31 -0.81 -0.53
N THR A 538 12.85 -1.97 -0.11
CA THR A 538 12.06 -3.17 0.18
C THR A 538 11.01 -2.89 1.25
N LEU A 539 11.38 -2.21 2.33
CA LEU A 539 10.48 -1.81 3.40
C LEU A 539 9.37 -0.89 2.87
N LYS A 540 9.72 0.18 2.15
CA LYS A 540 8.75 1.11 1.54
C LYS A 540 7.78 0.39 0.61
N ARG A 541 8.24 -0.58 -0.17
CA ARG A 541 7.40 -1.39 -1.07
C ARG A 541 6.51 -2.36 -0.30
N LYS A 542 7.02 -3.05 0.73
CA LYS A 542 6.25 -3.98 1.57
C LYS A 542 5.00 -3.31 2.14
N TYR A 543 5.14 -2.08 2.63
CA TYR A 543 4.06 -1.31 3.23
C TYR A 543 3.29 -0.43 2.24
N LYS A 544 3.56 -0.56 0.93
CA LYS A 544 2.92 0.21 -0.15
C LYS A 544 2.95 1.72 0.12
N ILE A 545 4.05 2.20 0.70
CA ILE A 545 4.21 3.62 1.01
C ILE A 545 4.09 4.40 -0.29
N ASN A 546 3.27 5.45 -0.29
CA ASN A 546 2.97 6.27 -1.45
C ASN A 546 2.80 7.76 -1.03
N ASN A 547 2.56 8.62 -2.01
CA ASN A 547 2.36 10.06 -1.79
C ASN A 547 0.88 10.46 -1.72
N GLU A 548 -0.01 9.52 -1.38
CA GLU A 548 -1.44 9.82 -1.23
C GLU A 548 -1.66 10.82 -0.10
N LYS A 549 -2.49 11.83 -0.42
CA LYS A 549 -2.85 12.89 0.52
C LYS A 549 -3.97 12.43 1.42
N MET A 550 -3.85 12.75 2.70
CA MET A 550 -4.91 12.47 3.67
C MET A 550 -5.93 13.59 3.72
N GLY A 551 -7.19 13.21 3.98
CA GLY A 551 -8.28 14.14 4.27
C GLY A 551 -8.33 14.52 5.76
N ASN A 552 -9.48 15.03 6.20
CA ASN A 552 -9.70 15.38 7.61
C ASN A 552 -9.74 14.12 8.50
N VAL A 553 -9.13 14.22 9.68
CA VAL A 553 -9.15 13.15 10.69
C VAL A 553 -10.45 13.21 11.50
N ASN A 554 -11.18 12.09 11.59
CA ASN A 554 -12.35 11.97 12.45
C ASN A 554 -11.96 11.56 13.89
N ILE A 555 -11.56 12.54 14.70
CA ILE A 555 -11.16 12.31 16.09
C ILE A 555 -12.28 11.68 16.94
N GLY A 556 -13.54 12.07 16.70
CA GLY A 556 -14.67 11.55 17.48
C GLY A 556 -14.89 10.04 17.28
N GLU A 557 -14.76 9.58 16.04
CA GLU A 557 -14.85 8.15 15.71
C GLU A 557 -13.65 7.35 16.23
N MET A 558 -12.45 7.93 16.17
CA MET A 558 -11.24 7.34 16.74
C MET A 558 -11.40 7.16 18.25
N ASN A 559 -11.80 8.21 18.96
CA ASN A 559 -12.03 8.17 20.41
C ASN A 559 -13.13 7.19 20.80
N LYS A 560 -14.20 7.08 20.00
CA LYS A 560 -15.24 6.07 20.23
C LYS A 560 -14.66 4.65 20.14
N SER A 561 -13.82 4.38 19.14
CA SER A 561 -13.19 3.07 18.96
C SER A 561 -12.23 2.74 20.10
N ILE A 562 -11.40 3.71 20.52
CA ILE A 562 -10.49 3.56 21.66
C ILE A 562 -11.28 3.33 22.95
N ASN A 563 -12.23 4.19 23.28
CA ASN A 563 -13.00 4.05 24.51
C ASN A 563 -13.79 2.74 24.57
N ASN A 564 -14.34 2.26 23.45
CA ASN A 564 -15.01 0.96 23.41
C ASN A 564 -14.05 -0.19 23.76
N LEU A 565 -12.81 -0.14 23.24
CA LEU A 565 -11.78 -1.12 23.57
C LEU A 565 -11.40 -1.04 25.05
N LEU A 566 -11.16 0.18 25.57
CA LEU A 566 -10.79 0.36 26.98
C LEU A 566 -11.91 -0.10 27.92
N ASP A 567 -13.17 0.17 27.58
CA ASP A 567 -14.34 -0.27 28.32
C ASP A 567 -14.50 -1.80 28.35
N GLU A 568 -14.01 -2.52 27.34
CA GLU A 568 -14.07 -3.98 27.26
C GLU A 568 -13.03 -4.63 28.18
N TYR A 569 -11.84 -4.03 28.33
CA TYR A 569 -10.69 -4.67 28.97
C TYR A 569 -10.27 -4.07 30.32
N LEU A 570 -10.71 -2.83 30.65
CA LEU A 570 -10.27 -2.11 31.86
C LEU A 570 -11.37 -1.93 32.93
N LYS A 571 -12.54 -2.56 32.76
CA LYS A 571 -13.65 -2.48 33.73
C LYS A 571 -13.53 -3.45 34.90
#